data_AF-A0A9P0CZ18-F1
#
_entry.id   AF-A0A9P0CZ18-F1
#
_cell.length_a   1.000
_cell.length_b   1.000
_cell.length_c   1.000
_cell.angle_alpha   90.00
_cell.angle_beta   90.00
_cell.angle_gamma   90.00
#
_symmetry.space_group_name_H-M   'P 1'
#
loop_
_entity.id
_entity.type
_entity.pdbx_description
1 polymer ?
#
loop_
_entity_poly.entity_id
_entity_poly.type
_entity_poly.pdbx_seq_one_letter_code
_entity_poly.pdbx_strand_id
1 'polypeptide(L)'
;MPRIVGIQLQRTNVEESTLEEYYRRSIFVPYIDDFICSLDERFTEHKTVISSLQKVVPKFAKSLPFVSIKPALEFYKKDLNTNIFSALEGEWDMWKVKWQNETDVPEYALDT
;
A
#
# COMPACT_ATOMS: atom_id res chain seq x y z
N MET A 1 19.60 30.11 -1.99
CA MET A 1 19.65 31.36 -2.79
C MET A 1 19.91 30.97 -4.24
N PRO A 2 19.16 31.49 -5.22
CA PRO A 2 19.45 31.26 -6.62
C PRO A 2 20.88 31.73 -6.92
N ARG A 3 21.60 30.94 -7.71
CA ARG A 3 22.97 31.27 -8.07
C ARG A 3 22.95 32.30 -9.20
N ILE A 4 23.74 33.36 -9.03
CA ILE A 4 23.72 34.55 -9.90
C ILE A 4 24.71 34.38 -11.09
N VAL A 5 25.39 33.24 -11.20
CA VAL A 5 26.39 33.00 -12.25
C VAL A 5 25.74 32.52 -13.55
N GLY A 6 26.09 33.15 -14.67
CA GLY A 6 25.44 32.92 -15.97
C GLY A 6 25.83 31.63 -16.69
N ILE A 7 26.82 30.87 -16.19
CA ILE A 7 27.29 29.63 -16.82
C ILE A 7 27.41 28.54 -15.76
N GLN A 8 26.80 27.38 -16.02
CA GLN A 8 26.90 26.19 -15.17
C GLN A 8 27.00 24.93 -16.03
N LEU A 9 27.92 24.02 -15.68
CA LEU A 9 28.24 22.82 -16.49
C LEU A 9 27.38 21.59 -16.18
N GLN A 10 26.75 21.53 -14.99
CA GLN A 10 26.07 20.31 -14.50
C GLN A 10 24.55 20.43 -14.30
N ARG A 11 24.00 21.64 -14.07
CA ARG A 11 22.56 21.88 -13.94
C ARG A 11 22.20 23.18 -14.63
N THR A 12 21.10 23.16 -15.39
CA THR A 12 20.56 24.32 -16.09
C THR A 12 20.11 25.38 -15.08
N ASN A 13 20.42 26.65 -15.36
CA ASN A 13 19.86 27.74 -14.58
C ASN A 13 18.37 27.83 -14.93
N VAL A 14 17.50 27.74 -13.93
CA VAL A 14 16.07 27.86 -14.21
C VAL A 14 15.78 29.35 -14.43
N GLU A 15 15.06 29.67 -15.49
CA GLU A 15 14.59 31.04 -15.70
C GLU A 15 13.41 31.29 -14.77
N GLU A 16 13.62 32.19 -13.82
CA GLU A 16 12.67 32.46 -12.72
C GLU A 16 12.46 33.97 -12.63
N SER A 17 11.20 34.39 -12.52
CA SER A 17 10.86 35.79 -12.30
C SER A 17 10.92 36.16 -10.81
N THR A 18 10.78 35.16 -9.92
CA THR A 18 10.79 35.36 -8.46
C THR A 18 11.54 34.25 -7.72
N LEU A 19 11.95 34.54 -6.48
CA LEU A 19 12.61 33.58 -5.57
C LEU A 19 11.73 32.35 -5.26
N GLU A 20 10.41 32.54 -5.23
CA GLU A 20 9.46 31.46 -4.96
C GLU A 20 9.45 30.45 -6.09
N GLU A 21 9.41 30.92 -7.34
CA GLU A 21 9.44 30.04 -8.53
C GLU A 21 10.73 29.20 -8.54
N TYR A 22 11.87 29.82 -8.19
CA TYR A 22 13.15 29.12 -8.04
C TYR A 22 13.07 27.91 -7.13
N TYR A 23 12.61 28.09 -5.89
CA TYR A 23 12.53 26.98 -4.94
C TYR A 23 11.43 25.98 -5.31
N ARG A 24 10.35 26.46 -5.92
CA ARG A 24 9.28 25.58 -6.40
C ARG A 24 9.80 24.61 -7.47
N ARG A 25 10.54 25.11 -8.46
CA ARG A 25 11.04 24.28 -9.57
C ARG A 25 12.28 23.47 -9.21
N SER A 26 13.20 24.03 -8.42
CA SER A 26 14.47 23.37 -8.11
C SER A 26 14.40 22.37 -6.96
N ILE A 27 13.43 22.52 -6.04
CA ILE A 27 13.31 21.69 -4.83
C ILE A 27 11.94 21.04 -4.75
N PHE A 28 10.87 21.86 -4.72
CA PHE A 28 9.54 21.34 -4.38
C PHE A 28 9.01 20.33 -5.40
N VAL A 29 9.03 20.66 -6.70
CA VAL A 29 8.56 19.74 -7.74
C VAL A 29 9.37 18.44 -7.79
N PRO A 30 10.72 18.47 -7.88
CA PRO A 30 11.51 17.24 -7.85
C PRO A 30 11.29 16.39 -6.60
N TYR A 31 11.10 17.04 -5.44
CA TYR A 31 10.79 16.35 -4.20
C TYR A 31 9.43 15.64 -4.24
N ILE A 32 8.39 16.30 -4.75
CA ILE A 32 7.08 15.67 -4.90
C ILE A 32 7.13 14.51 -5.91
N ASP A 33 7.86 14.66 -7.01
CA ASP A 33 8.05 13.58 -7.98
C ASP A 33 8.76 12.38 -7.34
N ASP A 34 9.86 12.61 -6.61
CA ASP A 34 10.58 11.56 -5.89
C ASP A 34 9.71 10.90 -4.81
N PHE A 35 8.93 11.71 -4.09
CA PHE A 35 7.99 11.20 -3.10
C PHE A 35 6.92 10.30 -3.73
N ILE A 36 6.34 10.69 -4.86
CA ILE A 36 5.36 9.88 -5.60
C ILE A 36 6.02 8.57 -6.06
N CYS A 37 7.21 8.62 -6.65
CA CYS A 37 7.96 7.43 -7.06
C CYS A 37 8.22 6.50 -5.86
N SER A 38 8.64 7.05 -4.72
CA SER A 38 8.90 6.26 -3.51
C SER A 38 7.65 5.55 -2.98
N LEU A 39 6.48 6.19 -3.07
CA LEU A 39 5.21 5.57 -2.72
C LEU A 39 4.86 4.46 -3.70
N ASP A 40 4.99 4.72 -5.00
CA ASP A 40 4.66 3.74 -6.03
C ASP A 40 5.55 2.50 -5.93
N GLU A 41 6.86 2.66 -5.76
CA GLU A 41 7.81 1.56 -5.56
C GLU A 41 7.45 0.75 -4.31
N ARG A 42 7.18 1.41 -3.18
CA ARG A 42 6.91 0.74 -1.90
C ARG A 42 5.58 -0.02 -1.89
N PHE A 43 4.55 0.47 -2.58
CA PHE A 43 3.23 -0.16 -2.58
C PHE A 43 2.99 -1.08 -3.78
N THR A 44 3.76 -0.97 -4.87
CA THR A 44 3.62 -1.84 -6.04
C THR A 44 4.04 -3.27 -5.75
N GLU A 45 5.16 -3.46 -5.04
CA GLU A 45 5.65 -4.81 -4.70
C GLU A 45 4.63 -5.59 -3.85
N HIS A 46 4.02 -4.93 -2.86
CA HIS A 46 3.11 -5.57 -1.91
C HIS A 46 1.63 -5.45 -2.29
N LYS A 47 1.29 -4.87 -3.44
CA LYS A 47 -0.09 -4.61 -3.86
C LYS A 47 -0.97 -5.87 -3.83
N THR A 48 -0.42 -6.98 -4.29
CA THR A 48 -1.11 -8.28 -4.34
C THR A 48 -1.35 -8.84 -2.95
N VAL A 49 -0.35 -8.75 -2.06
CA VAL A 49 -0.41 -9.19 -0.66
C VAL A 49 -1.40 -8.34 0.14
N ILE A 50 -1.32 -7.01 0.04
CA ILE A 50 -2.21 -6.07 0.73
C ILE A 50 -3.66 -6.26 0.25
N SER A 51 -3.87 -6.35 -1.06
CA SER A 51 -5.20 -6.63 -1.63
C SER A 51 -5.74 -7.98 -1.16
N SER A 52 -4.87 -8.98 -0.99
CA SER A 52 -5.24 -10.29 -0.46
C SER A 52 -5.61 -10.23 1.03
N LEU A 53 -4.83 -9.52 1.85
CA LEU A 53 -5.09 -9.29 3.28
C LEU A 53 -6.42 -8.57 3.52
N GLN A 54 -6.74 -7.56 2.71
CA GLN A 54 -7.99 -6.80 2.84
C GLN A 54 -9.23 -7.70 2.78
N LYS A 55 -9.13 -8.84 2.09
CA LYS A 55 -10.24 -9.79 1.93
C LYS A 55 -10.57 -10.55 3.21
N VAL A 56 -9.67 -10.54 4.21
CA VAL A 56 -9.92 -11.10 5.55
C VAL A 56 -11.03 -10.34 6.27
N VAL A 57 -11.17 -9.04 6.00
CA VAL A 57 -12.14 -8.17 6.66
C VAL A 57 -13.55 -8.73 6.44
N PRO A 58 -14.38 -8.83 7.49
CA PRO A 58 -15.69 -9.48 7.45
C PRO A 58 -16.58 -9.09 6.27
N LYS A 59 -16.62 -7.80 5.93
CA LYS A 59 -17.36 -7.26 4.78
C LYS A 59 -17.02 -7.97 3.45
N PHE A 60 -15.75 -8.29 3.22
CA PHE A 60 -15.29 -8.93 1.99
C PHE A 60 -15.27 -10.46 2.10
N ALA A 61 -14.95 -10.99 3.28
CA ALA A 61 -14.81 -12.43 3.50
C ALA A 61 -16.08 -13.22 3.12
N LYS A 62 -17.28 -12.67 3.38
CA LYS A 62 -18.58 -13.33 3.10
C LYS A 62 -18.74 -13.81 1.66
N SER A 63 -18.18 -13.09 0.69
CA SER A 63 -18.40 -13.31 -0.75
C SER A 63 -17.20 -13.96 -1.45
N LEU A 64 -16.06 -14.12 -0.78
CA LEU A 64 -14.81 -14.45 -1.45
C LEU A 64 -14.36 -15.89 -1.17
N PRO A 65 -13.86 -16.61 -2.19
CA PRO A 65 -13.33 -17.95 -2.02
C PRO A 65 -11.94 -17.90 -1.36
N PHE A 66 -11.55 -19.01 -0.70
CA PHE A 66 -10.26 -19.15 -0.01
C PHE A 66 -9.05 -18.85 -0.90
N VAL A 67 -9.12 -19.16 -2.21
CA VAL A 67 -8.05 -18.83 -3.17
C VAL A 67 -7.66 -17.35 -3.15
N SER A 68 -8.59 -16.46 -2.78
CA SER A 68 -8.38 -15.02 -2.80
C SER A 68 -7.42 -14.52 -1.71
N ILE A 69 -7.24 -15.29 -0.64
CA ILE A 69 -6.35 -14.97 0.49
C ILE A 69 -4.96 -15.63 0.37
N LYS A 70 -4.78 -16.59 -0.54
CA LYS A 70 -3.52 -17.35 -0.70
C LYS A 70 -2.27 -16.46 -0.79
N PRO A 71 -2.24 -15.35 -1.56
CA PRO A 71 -1.07 -14.49 -1.64
C PRO A 71 -0.64 -13.93 -0.28
N ALA A 72 -1.60 -13.52 0.57
CA ALA A 72 -1.30 -13.07 1.93
C ALA A 72 -0.73 -14.21 2.78
N LEU A 73 -1.32 -15.40 2.68
CA LEU A 73 -0.88 -16.55 3.46
C LEU A 73 0.53 -17.02 3.09
N GLU A 74 0.86 -17.02 1.81
CA GLU A 74 2.22 -17.34 1.35
C GLU A 74 3.24 -16.33 1.86
N PHE A 75 2.90 -15.04 1.86
CA PHE A 75 3.75 -13.97 2.38
C PHE A 75 4.00 -14.14 3.89
N TYR A 76 2.94 -14.36 4.69
CA TYR A 76 3.02 -14.54 6.14
C TYR A 76 3.32 -15.98 6.57
N LYS A 77 3.72 -16.86 5.65
CA LYS A 77 3.94 -18.29 5.93
C LYS A 77 4.97 -18.54 7.02
N LYS A 78 5.97 -17.67 7.17
CA LYS A 78 7.00 -17.77 8.20
C LYS A 78 6.49 -17.34 9.58
N ASP A 79 5.55 -16.39 9.60
CA ASP A 79 4.96 -15.85 10.82
C ASP A 79 3.81 -16.74 11.32
N LEU A 80 3.16 -17.45 10.41
CA LEU A 80 2.16 -18.47 10.70
C LEU A 80 2.86 -19.80 11.04
N ASN A 81 2.39 -20.49 12.08
CA ASN A 81 2.90 -21.81 12.42
C ASN A 81 2.56 -22.79 11.28
N THR A 82 3.53 -23.57 10.80
CA THR A 82 3.37 -24.53 9.69
C THR A 82 2.25 -25.54 9.92
N ASN A 83 1.91 -25.82 11.18
CA ASN A 83 0.81 -26.73 11.54
C ASN A 83 -0.59 -26.14 11.27
N ILE A 84 -0.71 -24.83 11.07
CA ILE A 84 -2.00 -24.14 10.84
C ILE A 84 -2.40 -24.21 9.36
N PHE A 85 -1.44 -24.33 8.44
CA PHE A 85 -1.71 -24.29 6.99
C PHE A 85 -2.69 -25.37 6.51
N SER A 86 -2.69 -26.55 7.13
CA SER A 86 -3.64 -27.63 6.81
C SER A 86 -5.06 -27.35 7.35
N ALA A 87 -5.19 -26.55 8.42
CA ALA A 87 -6.47 -26.21 9.05
C ALA A 87 -7.07 -24.90 8.52
N LEU A 88 -6.27 -24.08 7.85
CA LEU A 88 -6.59 -22.70 7.51
C LEU A 88 -7.76 -22.55 6.52
N GLU A 89 -7.96 -23.51 5.62
CA GLU A 89 -9.14 -23.54 4.75
C GLU A 89 -10.42 -23.78 5.57
N GLY A 90 -10.36 -24.64 6.58
CA GLY A 90 -11.45 -24.87 7.52
C GLY A 90 -11.73 -23.64 8.40
N GLU A 91 -10.68 -22.98 8.91
CA GLU A 91 -10.82 -21.73 9.66
C GLU A 91 -11.43 -20.63 8.79
N TRP A 92 -11.06 -20.54 7.52
CA TRP A 92 -11.66 -19.60 6.57
C TRP A 92 -13.15 -19.86 6.37
N ASP A 93 -13.55 -21.11 6.22
CA ASP A 93 -14.97 -21.46 6.11
C ASP A 93 -15.75 -21.14 7.40
N MET A 94 -15.17 -21.43 8.57
CA MET A 94 -15.75 -21.03 9.85
C MET A 94 -15.86 -19.50 9.99
N TRP A 95 -14.85 -18.76 9.54
CA TRP A 95 -14.84 -17.30 9.54
C TRP A 95 -15.98 -16.74 8.68
N LYS A 96 -16.18 -17.28 7.47
CA LYS A 96 -17.31 -16.89 6.61
C LYS A 96 -18.66 -17.16 7.28
N VAL A 97 -18.84 -18.36 7.84
CA VAL A 97 -20.11 -18.75 8.50
C VAL A 97 -20.39 -17.84 9.68
N LYS A 98 -19.38 -17.55 10.51
CA LYS A 98 -19.51 -16.62 11.65
C LYS A 98 -20.10 -15.29 11.19
N TRP A 99 -19.48 -14.66 10.18
CA TRP A 99 -19.91 -13.34 9.73
C TRP A 99 -21.20 -13.35 8.93
N GLN A 100 -21.56 -14.45 8.25
CA GLN A 100 -22.86 -14.59 7.59
C GLN A 100 -24.03 -14.48 8.57
N ASN A 101 -23.85 -14.96 9.81
CA ASN A 101 -24.89 -14.97 10.83
C ASN A 101 -24.95 -13.68 11.67
N GLU A 102 -23.96 -12.79 11.52
CA GLU A 102 -23.87 -11.54 12.29
C GLU A 102 -24.56 -10.38 11.56
N THR A 103 -25.32 -9.58 12.30
CA THR A 103 -25.99 -8.38 11.79
C THR A 103 -25.09 -7.15 11.76
N ASP A 104 -24.15 -7.06 12.71
CA ASP A 104 -23.18 -5.98 12.80
C ASP A 104 -21.82 -6.46 12.28
N VAL A 105 -21.46 -5.99 11.08
CA VAL A 105 -20.31 -6.50 10.34
C VAL A 105 -19.29 -5.38 10.21
N PRO A 106 -18.08 -5.54 10.77
CA PRO A 106 -17.01 -4.56 10.61
C PRO A 106 -16.76 -4.23 9.14
N GLU A 107 -16.81 -2.95 8.82
CA GLU A 107 -16.54 -2.45 7.47
C GLU A 107 -15.03 -2.31 7.25
N TYR A 108 -14.31 -1.93 8.30
CA TYR A 108 -12.88 -1.73 8.34
C TYR A 108 -12.21 -2.58 9.42
N ALA A 109 -10.90 -2.78 9.29
CA ALA A 109 -10.12 -3.54 10.28
C ALA A 109 -10.01 -2.86 11.65
N LEU A 110 -10.40 -1.58 11.74
CA LEU A 110 -10.35 -0.78 12.97
C LEU A 110 -11.70 -0.67 13.67
N ASP A 111 -12.76 -1.22 13.08
CA ASP A 111 -14.09 -1.22 13.69
C ASP A 111 -14.14 -2.35 14.72
N THR A 112 -14.20 -2.01 16.00
CA THR A 112 -14.32 -2.92 17.16
C THR A 112 -15.62 -2.75 17.90
#